data_AF-A0A4Z1GJB6-F1
#
_entry.id   AF-A0A4Z1GJB6-F1
#
_cell.length_a   1.000
_cell.length_b   1.000
_cell.length_c   1.000
_cell.angle_alpha   90.00
_cell.angle_beta   90.00
_cell.angle_gamma   90.00
#
_symmetry.space_group_name_H-M   'P 1'
#
loop_
_entity.id
_entity.type
_entity.pdbx_description
1 polymer ?
#
loop_
_entity_poly.entity_id
_entity_poly.type
_entity_poly.pdbx_seq_one_letter_code
_entity_poly.pdbx_strand_id
1 'polypeptide(L)'
;MTTAIPGPKAKPLVGNLLDLKDEEAPLRALEHMAVEYGPIYKWTRGSTRIIVVSSVEMMEELCDESRFEKAPPKALSKKDDRPSGMFTATNDDPDWGQAHRILVPAFGPLAIEQMYDQMQDIGNQLLLKWARLGTSEPITMTDDFTRLTLDTIALCAMDFRFNSFYTDKMHPFVDAMVGFLSEFGDRVRRPGFVTSLMRKKNAKFQKDLDYMFEISQGLVQHRKQTPTEKKDLLSAMLSGKDPKNEDEMRDD
;
A
#
# COMPACT_ATOMS: atom_id res chain seq x y z
N MET A 1 -21.36 3.74 -33.57
CA MET A 1 -20.40 2.69 -33.96
C MET A 1 -19.34 2.59 -32.89
N THR A 2 -18.89 1.39 -32.52
CA THR A 2 -17.81 1.22 -31.55
C THR A 2 -16.45 1.32 -32.24
N THR A 3 -15.59 2.20 -31.75
CA THR A 3 -14.23 2.37 -32.27
C THR A 3 -13.27 1.44 -31.51
N ALA A 4 -12.33 0.83 -32.22
CA ALA A 4 -11.31 0.00 -31.58
C ALA A 4 -10.35 0.87 -30.75
N ILE A 5 -10.13 0.50 -29.48
CA ILE A 5 -9.14 1.18 -28.62
C ILE A 5 -7.74 1.01 -29.24
N PRO A 6 -7.01 2.12 -29.49
CA PRO A 6 -5.68 2.11 -30.08
C PRO A 6 -4.63 1.56 -29.11
N GLY A 7 -3.45 1.24 -29.61
CA GLY A 7 -2.33 0.75 -28.79
C GLY A 7 -1.34 -0.10 -29.58
N PRO A 8 -0.16 -0.40 -29.00
CA PRO A 8 0.88 -1.15 -29.67
C PRO A 8 0.43 -2.58 -30.02
N LYS A 9 0.99 -3.13 -31.10
CA LYS A 9 0.74 -4.52 -31.49
C LYS A 9 1.43 -5.47 -30.50
N ALA A 10 0.66 -6.36 -29.87
CA ALA A 10 1.18 -7.34 -28.94
C ALA A 10 2.10 -8.37 -29.64
N LYS A 11 3.30 -8.60 -29.10
CA LYS A 11 4.19 -9.68 -29.55
C LYS A 11 3.68 -11.03 -29.03
N PRO A 12 3.90 -12.16 -29.76
CA PRO A 12 3.49 -13.48 -29.29
C PRO A 12 4.05 -13.80 -27.89
N LEU A 13 3.22 -14.40 -27.03
CA LEU A 13 3.52 -14.87 -25.66
C LEU A 13 3.84 -13.80 -24.61
N VAL A 14 4.60 -12.75 -24.95
CA VAL A 14 5.06 -11.70 -24.01
C VAL A 14 4.24 -10.41 -24.07
N GLY A 15 3.37 -10.26 -25.07
CA GLY A 15 2.58 -9.05 -25.27
C GLY A 15 3.46 -7.84 -25.58
N ASN A 16 3.24 -6.75 -24.87
CA ASN A 16 4.00 -5.49 -24.98
C ASN A 16 4.99 -5.32 -23.82
N LEU A 17 5.26 -6.36 -23.03
CA LEU A 17 6.14 -6.27 -21.85
C LEU A 17 7.57 -5.83 -22.21
N LEU A 18 8.03 -6.18 -23.42
CA LEU A 18 9.34 -5.76 -23.93
C LEU A 18 9.36 -4.30 -24.39
N ASP A 19 8.21 -3.72 -24.68
CA ASP A 19 8.08 -2.33 -25.13
C ASP A 19 8.15 -1.35 -23.92
N LEU A 20 8.08 -1.90 -22.69
CA LEU A 20 8.19 -1.16 -21.43
C LEU A 20 9.58 -1.30 -20.76
N LYS A 21 10.52 -2.01 -21.38
CA LYS A 21 11.79 -2.40 -20.74
C LYS A 21 12.83 -1.30 -20.64
N ASP A 22 12.77 -0.30 -21.51
CA ASP A 22 13.80 0.75 -21.60
C ASP A 22 13.53 1.95 -20.68
N GLU A 23 12.55 1.83 -19.79
CA GLU A 23 12.22 2.90 -18.85
C GLU A 23 12.45 2.45 -17.41
N GLU A 24 13.41 3.10 -16.75
CA GLU A 24 13.67 2.96 -15.31
C GLU A 24 12.41 3.21 -14.47
N ALA A 25 11.44 3.96 -15.01
CA ALA A 25 10.15 4.27 -14.42
C ALA A 25 8.99 3.83 -15.35
N PRO A 26 8.28 2.72 -15.07
CA PRO A 26 7.18 2.22 -15.91
C PRO A 26 6.06 3.22 -16.19
N LEU A 27 5.90 4.22 -15.33
CA LEU A 27 4.90 5.28 -15.50
C LEU A 27 5.19 6.15 -16.71
N ARG A 28 6.46 6.48 -16.98
CA ARG A 28 6.84 7.31 -18.13
C ARG A 28 6.48 6.63 -19.46
N ALA A 29 6.54 5.30 -19.51
CA ALA A 29 6.20 4.55 -20.71
C ALA A 29 4.69 4.61 -20.97
N LEU A 30 3.90 4.64 -19.90
CA LEU A 30 2.46 4.89 -19.97
C LEU A 30 2.17 6.34 -20.41
N GLU A 31 2.94 7.32 -19.94
CA GLU A 31 2.82 8.72 -20.37
C GLU A 31 3.16 8.88 -21.86
N HIS A 32 4.23 8.27 -22.35
CA HIS A 32 4.60 8.27 -23.76
C HIS A 32 3.51 7.62 -24.63
N MET A 33 2.96 6.49 -24.20
CA MET A 33 1.85 5.85 -24.91
C MET A 33 0.58 6.72 -24.90
N ALA A 34 0.34 7.52 -23.87
CA ALA A 34 -0.76 8.48 -23.85
C ALA A 34 -0.58 9.58 -24.92
N VAL A 35 0.66 10.05 -25.12
CA VAL A 35 0.98 11.02 -26.18
C VAL A 35 0.80 10.39 -27.58
N GLU A 36 1.21 9.14 -27.77
CA GLU A 36 1.16 8.46 -29.06
C GLU A 36 -0.26 8.01 -29.45
N TYR A 37 -0.98 7.39 -28.52
CA TYR A 37 -2.27 6.73 -28.79
C TYR A 37 -3.49 7.53 -28.30
N GLY A 38 -3.27 8.63 -27.58
CA GLY A 38 -4.31 9.53 -27.12
C GLY A 38 -4.93 9.13 -25.76
N PRO A 39 -6.11 9.67 -25.43
CA PRO A 39 -6.67 9.67 -24.08
C PRO A 39 -7.09 8.29 -23.56
N ILE A 40 -7.26 7.31 -24.46
CA ILE A 40 -7.51 5.92 -24.12
C ILE A 40 -6.70 5.02 -25.04
N TYR A 41 -5.95 4.10 -24.45
CA TYR A 41 -5.18 3.14 -25.20
C TYR A 41 -5.11 1.81 -24.47
N LYS A 42 -4.70 0.77 -25.19
CA LYS A 42 -4.54 -0.58 -24.65
C LYS A 42 -3.12 -1.05 -24.81
N TRP A 43 -2.67 -1.87 -23.89
CA TRP A 43 -1.47 -2.69 -24.07
C TRP A 43 -1.71 -4.08 -23.52
N THR A 44 -0.83 -5.02 -23.86
CA THR A 44 -0.98 -6.42 -23.45
C THR A 44 0.15 -6.83 -22.52
N ARG A 45 -0.19 -7.32 -21.33
CA ARG A 45 0.76 -7.93 -20.39
C ARG A 45 0.56 -9.43 -20.35
N GLY A 46 1.42 -10.18 -21.03
CA GLY A 46 1.23 -11.63 -21.22
C GLY A 46 -0.06 -11.93 -21.98
N SER A 47 -1.04 -12.58 -21.33
CA SER A 47 -2.39 -12.80 -21.88
C SER A 47 -3.43 -11.76 -21.43
N THR A 48 -3.05 -10.82 -20.56
CA THR A 48 -3.97 -9.84 -19.98
C THR A 48 -3.95 -8.55 -20.78
N ARG A 49 -5.10 -8.14 -21.32
CA ARG A 49 -5.30 -6.82 -21.90
C ARG A 49 -5.45 -5.78 -20.78
N ILE A 50 -4.67 -4.71 -20.86
CA ILE A 50 -4.75 -3.56 -19.95
C ILE A 50 -5.27 -2.37 -20.76
N ILE A 51 -6.26 -1.67 -20.22
CA ILE A 51 -6.74 -0.39 -20.76
C ILE A 51 -6.21 0.70 -19.85
N VAL A 52 -5.66 1.75 -20.44
CA VAL A 52 -5.21 2.94 -19.73
C VAL A 52 -6.02 4.12 -20.23
N VAL A 53 -6.51 4.91 -19.27
CA VAL A 53 -7.23 6.16 -19.51
C VAL A 53 -6.38 7.30 -18.96
N SER A 54 -6.27 8.38 -19.74
CA SER A 54 -5.42 9.54 -19.46
C SER A 54 -6.14 10.88 -19.70
N SER A 55 -7.47 10.87 -19.77
CA SER A 55 -8.30 12.08 -19.88
C SER A 55 -9.26 12.20 -18.71
N VAL A 56 -9.54 13.44 -18.30
CA VAL A 56 -10.51 13.77 -17.26
C VAL A 56 -11.92 13.24 -17.58
N GLU A 57 -12.44 13.50 -18.78
CA GLU A 57 -13.79 13.07 -19.20
C GLU A 57 -14.02 11.56 -19.03
N MET A 58 -13.06 10.73 -19.47
CA MET A 58 -13.16 9.28 -19.29
C MET A 58 -12.90 8.84 -17.85
N MET A 59 -12.11 9.58 -17.07
CA MET A 59 -11.93 9.27 -15.65
C MET A 59 -13.22 9.51 -14.87
N GLU A 60 -13.97 10.57 -15.19
CA GLU A 60 -15.30 10.83 -14.61
C GLU A 60 -16.25 9.65 -14.86
N GLU A 61 -16.25 9.12 -16.09
CA GLU A 61 -17.00 7.92 -16.45
C GLU A 61 -16.55 6.67 -15.65
N LEU A 62 -15.23 6.48 -15.45
CA LEU A 62 -14.68 5.36 -14.69
C LEU A 62 -14.92 5.46 -13.17
N CYS A 63 -15.21 6.66 -12.66
CA CYS A 63 -15.54 6.91 -11.26
C CYS A 63 -17.03 6.68 -10.94
N ASP A 64 -17.86 6.34 -11.93
CA ASP A 64 -19.26 5.95 -11.69
C ASP A 64 -19.34 4.53 -11.09
N GLU A 65 -19.52 4.47 -9.77
CA GLU A 65 -19.61 3.23 -8.99
C GLU A 65 -20.82 2.35 -9.34
N SER A 66 -21.80 2.85 -10.12
CA SER A 66 -22.90 2.02 -10.64
C SER A 66 -22.47 1.12 -11.80
N ARG A 67 -21.33 1.42 -12.41
CA ARG A 67 -20.80 0.76 -13.62
C ARG A 67 -19.42 0.15 -13.42
N PHE A 68 -18.59 0.78 -12.61
CA PHE A 68 -17.22 0.39 -12.36
C PHE A 68 -17.00 0.18 -10.88
N GLU A 69 -16.02 -0.65 -10.57
CA GLU A 69 -15.66 -0.95 -9.20
C GLU A 69 -14.14 -1.06 -9.08
N LYS A 70 -13.64 -0.94 -7.85
CA LYS A 70 -12.22 -1.13 -7.59
C LYS A 70 -11.79 -2.55 -7.97
N ALA A 71 -10.82 -2.67 -8.87
CA ALA A 71 -10.11 -3.90 -9.14
C ALA A 71 -8.85 -3.98 -8.25
N PRO A 72 -8.81 -4.81 -7.19
CA PRO A 72 -7.64 -4.89 -6.34
C PRO A 72 -6.43 -5.44 -7.10
N PRO A 73 -5.20 -5.10 -6.68
CA PRO A 73 -3.99 -5.58 -7.35
C PRO A 73 -3.94 -7.11 -7.31
N LYS A 74 -4.06 -7.78 -8.46
CA LYS A 74 -4.03 -9.25 -8.55
C LYS A 74 -2.76 -9.89 -7.96
N ALA A 75 -1.67 -9.14 -7.84
CA ALA A 75 -0.46 -9.65 -7.19
C ALA A 75 -0.55 -9.64 -5.65
N LEU A 76 -1.52 -8.92 -5.06
CA LEU A 76 -1.90 -8.95 -3.64
C LEU A 76 -3.19 -9.74 -3.39
N SER A 77 -3.80 -10.33 -4.42
CA SER A 77 -4.99 -11.15 -4.22
C SER A 77 -4.66 -12.32 -3.30
N LYS A 78 -5.52 -12.53 -2.31
CA LYS A 78 -5.45 -13.58 -1.30
C LYS A 78 -5.05 -14.94 -1.90
N LYS A 79 -3.99 -15.55 -1.36
CA LYS A 79 -3.53 -16.91 -1.73
C LYS A 79 -3.64 -17.92 -0.59
N ASP A 80 -3.86 -17.42 0.62
CA ASP A 80 -4.03 -18.18 1.86
C ASP A 80 -5.31 -17.71 2.56
N ASP A 81 -5.62 -18.26 3.73
CA ASP A 81 -6.89 -17.98 4.40
C ASP A 81 -6.92 -16.64 5.17
N ARG A 82 -5.83 -15.86 5.18
CA ARG A 82 -5.75 -14.59 5.95
C ARG A 82 -6.71 -13.52 5.42
N PRO A 83 -7.37 -12.73 6.29
CA PRO A 83 -8.27 -11.65 5.85
C PRO A 83 -7.53 -10.62 5.00
N SER A 84 -8.25 -10.06 4.02
CA SER A 84 -7.72 -8.97 3.20
C SER A 84 -7.82 -7.66 3.97
N GLY A 85 -6.75 -6.87 4.01
CA GLY A 85 -6.85 -5.50 4.49
C GLY A 85 -7.67 -4.61 3.55
N MET A 86 -8.16 -3.46 4.03
CA MET A 86 -9.01 -2.54 3.25
C MET A 86 -8.42 -2.16 1.88
N PHE A 87 -7.10 -2.12 1.76
CA PHE A 87 -6.41 -1.78 0.51
C PHE A 87 -6.46 -2.91 -0.52
N THR A 88 -6.48 -4.17 -0.10
CA THR A 88 -6.35 -5.34 -0.99
C THR A 88 -7.64 -6.12 -1.19
N ALA A 89 -8.64 -5.91 -0.34
CA ALA A 89 -9.94 -6.55 -0.45
C ALA A 89 -10.73 -6.11 -1.70
N THR A 90 -11.62 -6.99 -2.15
CA THR A 90 -12.64 -6.69 -3.17
C THR A 90 -13.83 -5.96 -2.52
N ASN A 91 -14.69 -5.34 -3.32
CA ASN A 91 -15.81 -4.53 -2.79
C ASN A 91 -16.93 -5.39 -2.17
N ASP A 92 -17.04 -6.64 -2.60
CA ASP A 92 -17.99 -7.64 -2.08
C ASP A 92 -17.48 -8.37 -0.83
N ASP A 93 -16.24 -8.09 -0.40
CA ASP A 93 -15.66 -8.68 0.81
C ASP A 93 -16.40 -8.13 2.05
N PRO A 94 -17.06 -8.99 2.86
CA PRO A 94 -17.78 -8.54 4.04
C PRO A 94 -16.87 -7.88 5.08
N ASP A 95 -15.62 -8.35 5.20
CA ASP A 95 -14.62 -7.78 6.13
C ASP A 95 -14.25 -6.36 5.68
N TRP A 96 -14.16 -6.10 4.36
CA TRP A 96 -13.95 -4.75 3.83
C TRP A 96 -15.08 -3.81 4.22
N GLY A 97 -16.33 -4.24 4.03
CA GLY A 97 -17.50 -3.43 4.36
C GLY A 97 -17.57 -3.10 5.85
N GLN A 98 -17.30 -4.08 6.72
CA GLN A 98 -17.25 -3.89 8.16
C GLN A 98 -16.13 -2.91 8.56
N ALA A 99 -14.90 -3.17 8.12
CA ALA A 99 -13.75 -2.32 8.41
C ALA A 99 -13.94 -0.89 7.91
N HIS A 100 -14.50 -0.70 6.71
CA HIS A 100 -14.79 0.63 6.17
C HIS A 100 -15.74 1.42 7.08
N ARG A 101 -16.85 0.82 7.53
CA ARG A 101 -17.82 1.49 8.43
C ARG A 101 -17.22 1.83 9.79
N ILE A 102 -16.37 0.97 10.33
CA ILE A 102 -15.74 1.15 11.64
C ILE A 102 -14.60 2.19 11.58
N LEU A 103 -13.75 2.13 10.56
CA LEU A 103 -12.47 2.84 10.55
C LEU A 103 -12.50 4.21 9.85
N VAL A 104 -13.37 4.42 8.86
CA VAL A 104 -13.45 5.73 8.17
C VAL A 104 -13.70 6.90 9.14
N PRO A 105 -14.54 6.79 10.18
CA PRO A 105 -14.67 7.85 11.19
C PRO A 105 -13.36 8.21 11.91
N ALA A 106 -12.45 7.25 12.10
CA ALA A 106 -11.14 7.48 12.71
C ALA A 106 -10.18 8.30 11.82
N PHE A 107 -10.54 8.50 10.54
CA PHE A 107 -9.84 9.38 9.61
C PHE A 107 -10.59 10.71 9.36
N GLY A 108 -11.65 11.00 10.13
CA GLY A 108 -12.36 12.27 10.05
C GLY A 108 -11.53 13.46 10.57
N PRO A 109 -11.86 14.71 10.19
CA PRO A 109 -11.05 15.89 10.51
C PRO A 109 -10.71 16.04 11.99
N LEU A 110 -11.67 15.80 12.89
CA LEU A 110 -11.48 15.89 14.34
C LEU A 110 -10.53 14.81 14.87
N ALA A 111 -10.61 13.59 14.33
CA ALA A 111 -9.71 12.50 14.72
C ALA A 111 -8.27 12.80 14.26
N ILE A 112 -8.09 13.38 13.06
CA ILE A 112 -6.79 13.82 12.56
C ILE A 112 -6.23 14.98 13.40
N GLU A 113 -7.06 15.94 13.81
CA GLU A 113 -6.64 17.03 14.71
C GLU A 113 -6.09 16.49 16.03
N GLN A 114 -6.72 15.44 16.59
CA GLN A 114 -6.26 14.80 17.84
C GLN A 114 -4.89 14.11 17.70
N MET A 115 -4.45 13.80 16.47
CA MET A 115 -3.13 13.20 16.21
C MET A 115 -2.00 14.25 16.15
N TYR A 116 -2.30 15.56 16.17
CA TYR A 116 -1.31 16.61 15.94
C TYR A 116 -0.13 16.59 16.91
N ASP A 117 -0.37 16.34 18.20
CA ASP A 117 0.71 16.26 19.19
C ASP A 117 1.70 15.13 18.86
N GLN A 118 1.18 13.98 18.42
CA GLN A 118 1.99 12.82 18.01
C GLN A 118 2.73 13.09 16.70
N MET A 119 2.09 13.75 15.73
CA MET A 119 2.75 14.16 14.49
C MET A 119 3.88 15.16 14.76
N GLN A 120 3.64 16.14 15.64
CA GLN A 120 4.63 17.13 16.06
C GLN A 120 5.80 16.49 16.81
N ASP A 121 5.55 15.50 17.66
CA ASP A 121 6.61 14.75 18.34
C ASP A 121 7.62 14.15 17.32
N ILE A 122 7.14 13.35 16.37
CA ILE A 122 8.02 12.71 15.38
C ILE A 122 8.64 13.76 14.44
N GLY A 123 7.88 14.79 14.06
CA GLY A 123 8.39 15.91 13.26
C GLY A 123 9.55 16.64 13.95
N ASN A 124 9.45 16.88 15.26
CA ASN A 124 10.51 17.48 16.05
C ASN A 124 11.75 16.58 16.12
N GLN A 125 11.59 15.26 16.18
CA GLN A 125 12.73 14.33 16.13
C GLN A 125 13.50 14.43 14.81
N LEU A 126 12.80 14.52 13.67
CA LEU A 126 13.44 14.74 12.37
C LEU A 126 14.20 16.07 12.33
N LEU A 127 13.57 17.16 12.77
CA LEU A 127 14.20 18.48 12.79
C LEU A 127 15.43 18.51 13.70
N LEU A 128 15.35 17.88 14.88
CA LEU A 128 16.48 17.76 15.80
C LEU A 128 17.62 16.91 15.22
N LYS A 129 17.30 15.84 14.48
CA LYS A 129 18.32 15.07 13.76
C LYS A 129 19.07 15.98 12.80
N TRP A 130 18.36 16.67 11.91
CA TRP A 130 18.97 17.56 10.91
C TRP A 130 19.74 18.72 11.54
N ALA A 131 19.21 19.33 12.61
CA ALA A 131 19.89 20.42 13.31
C ALA A 131 21.19 19.98 14.01
N ARG A 132 21.32 18.70 14.34
CA ARG A 132 22.54 18.12 14.94
C ARG A 132 23.56 17.70 13.88
N LEU A 133 23.16 17.58 12.62
CA LEU A 133 24.08 17.34 11.52
C LEU A 133 24.84 18.63 11.20
N GLY A 134 26.16 18.52 11.04
CA GLY A 134 26.99 19.63 10.59
C GLY A 134 26.74 19.95 9.11
N THR A 135 27.19 21.12 8.65
CA THR A 135 27.03 21.55 7.25
C THR A 135 27.73 20.65 6.22
N SER A 136 28.63 19.76 6.67
CA SER A 136 29.34 18.80 5.84
C SER A 136 28.61 17.47 5.65
N GLU A 137 27.56 17.18 6.43
CA GLU A 137 26.87 15.89 6.37
C GLU A 137 25.68 15.96 5.39
N PRO A 138 25.64 15.11 4.36
CA PRO A 138 24.50 15.05 3.45
C PRO A 138 23.25 14.47 4.13
N ILE A 139 22.10 15.06 3.85
CA ILE A 139 20.80 14.54 4.33
C ILE A 139 20.21 13.60 3.28
N THR A 140 20.01 12.34 3.66
CA THR A 140 19.28 11.35 2.83
C THR A 140 17.77 11.52 3.03
N MET A 141 17.16 12.44 2.29
CA MET A 141 15.74 12.82 2.48
C MET A 141 14.75 11.65 2.39
N THR A 142 14.93 10.74 1.43
CA THR A 142 14.01 9.59 1.22
C THR A 142 13.96 8.68 2.44
N ASP A 143 15.13 8.43 3.02
CA ASP A 143 15.33 7.58 4.18
C ASP A 143 14.72 8.23 5.43
N ASP A 144 14.90 9.54 5.57
CA ASP A 144 14.38 10.30 6.69
C ASP A 144 12.86 10.49 6.63
N PHE A 145 12.30 10.70 5.45
CA PHE A 145 10.84 10.73 5.28
C PHE A 145 10.20 9.36 5.47
N THR A 146 10.91 8.28 5.14
CA THR A 146 10.44 6.92 5.46
C THR A 146 10.41 6.70 6.97
N ARG A 147 11.44 7.13 7.70
CA ARG A 147 11.47 7.08 9.18
C ARG A 147 10.37 7.92 9.80
N LEU A 148 10.20 9.17 9.33
CA LEU A 148 9.16 10.08 9.78
C LEU A 148 7.78 9.45 9.61
N THR A 149 7.41 9.05 8.40
CA THR A 149 6.05 8.58 8.11
C THR A 149 5.73 7.27 8.82
N LEU A 150 6.70 6.35 8.92
CA LEU A 150 6.53 5.11 9.68
C LEU A 150 6.27 5.38 11.16
N ASP A 151 7.15 6.15 11.83
CA ASP A 151 7.02 6.43 13.25
C ASP A 151 5.75 7.24 13.54
N THR A 152 5.36 8.15 12.63
CA THR A 152 4.09 8.88 12.74
C THR A 152 2.89 7.93 12.66
N ILE A 153 2.82 7.04 11.66
CA ILE A 153 1.69 6.08 11.56
C ILE A 153 1.67 5.18 12.79
N ALA A 154 2.82 4.65 13.22
CA ALA A 154 2.91 3.77 14.37
C ALA A 154 2.44 4.43 15.66
N LEU A 155 2.85 5.68 15.89
CA LEU A 155 2.48 6.43 17.07
C LEU A 155 1.01 6.85 17.03
N CYS A 156 0.55 7.47 15.93
CA CYS A 156 -0.82 7.97 15.80
C CYS A 156 -1.86 6.86 15.76
N ALA A 157 -1.58 5.75 15.06
CA ALA A 157 -2.56 4.69 14.87
C ALA A 157 -2.54 3.63 15.98
N MET A 158 -1.39 3.38 16.62
CA MET A 158 -1.20 2.21 17.49
C MET A 158 -0.49 2.53 18.81
N ASP A 159 -0.21 3.81 19.08
CA ASP A 159 0.57 4.27 20.25
C ASP A 159 1.92 3.55 20.41
N PHE A 160 2.54 3.19 19.28
CA PHE A 160 3.77 2.41 19.25
C PHE A 160 4.93 3.25 18.70
N ARG A 161 6.12 3.10 19.29
CA ARG A 161 7.34 3.77 18.83
C ARG A 161 8.36 2.78 18.29
N PHE A 162 8.61 2.85 16.99
CA PHE A 162 9.75 2.16 16.37
C PHE A 162 11.09 2.83 16.73
N ASN A 163 11.07 4.13 17.06
CA ASN A 163 12.26 4.93 17.38
C ASN A 163 13.27 4.94 16.21
N SER A 164 12.77 5.09 14.98
CA SER A 164 13.57 4.89 13.76
C SER A 164 14.68 5.92 13.56
N PHE A 165 14.68 7.02 14.31
CA PHE A 165 15.75 8.03 14.32
C PHE A 165 16.92 7.72 15.27
N TYR A 166 16.80 6.68 16.11
CA TYR A 166 17.81 6.31 17.11
C TYR A 166 18.72 5.16 16.66
N THR A 167 18.47 4.61 15.48
CA THR A 167 19.25 3.51 14.91
C THR A 167 19.66 3.84 13.48
N ASP A 168 20.88 3.46 13.10
CA ASP A 168 21.36 3.66 11.72
C ASP A 168 20.54 2.81 10.74
N LYS A 169 20.26 1.57 11.14
CA LYS A 169 19.44 0.64 10.39
C LYS A 169 17.96 0.87 10.69
N MET A 170 17.12 0.68 9.68
CA MET A 170 15.67 0.68 9.89
C MET A 170 15.27 -0.48 10.81
N HIS A 171 14.16 -0.31 11.53
CA HIS A 171 13.57 -1.40 12.29
C HIS A 171 13.33 -2.61 11.35
N PRO A 172 13.58 -3.86 11.76
CA PRO A 172 13.43 -5.03 10.88
C PRO A 172 12.06 -5.15 10.22
N PHE A 173 11.01 -4.61 10.86
CA PHE A 173 9.66 -4.51 10.29
C PHE A 173 9.65 -3.72 8.98
N VAL A 174 10.41 -2.63 8.92
CA VAL A 174 10.50 -1.78 7.73
C VAL A 174 11.28 -2.47 6.64
N ASP A 175 12.38 -3.14 6.98
CA ASP A 175 13.15 -3.92 6.01
C ASP A 175 12.28 -5.04 5.40
N ALA A 176 11.44 -5.69 6.21
CA ALA A 176 10.46 -6.67 5.75
C ALA A 176 9.39 -6.03 4.86
N MET A 177 8.81 -4.90 5.27
CA MET A 177 7.80 -4.16 4.50
C MET A 177 8.33 -3.66 3.15
N VAL A 178 9.50 -3.03 3.14
CA VAL A 178 10.16 -2.55 1.92
C VAL A 178 10.53 -3.73 1.02
N GLY A 179 11.05 -4.82 1.59
CA GLY A 179 11.36 -6.05 0.86
C GLY A 179 10.12 -6.67 0.20
N PHE A 180 9.02 -6.75 0.96
CA PHE A 180 7.72 -7.23 0.50
C PHE A 180 7.17 -6.37 -0.64
N LEU A 181 7.12 -5.04 -0.48
CA LEU A 181 6.60 -4.11 -1.48
C LEU A 181 7.47 -4.08 -2.75
N SER A 182 8.80 -4.17 -2.61
CA SER A 182 9.73 -4.20 -3.74
C SER A 182 9.54 -5.47 -4.58
N GLU A 183 9.52 -6.64 -3.93
CA GLU A 183 9.30 -7.91 -4.62
C GLU A 183 7.87 -8.02 -5.16
N PHE A 184 6.89 -7.39 -4.51
CA PHE A 184 5.54 -7.24 -5.07
C PHE A 184 5.57 -6.48 -6.40
N GLY A 185 6.21 -5.31 -6.44
CA GLY A 185 6.38 -4.53 -7.68
C GLY A 185 7.12 -5.33 -8.77
N ASP A 186 8.17 -6.07 -8.40
CA ASP A 186 8.89 -6.97 -9.31
C ASP A 186 7.99 -8.06 -9.91
N ARG A 187 7.11 -8.66 -9.10
CA ARG A 187 6.20 -9.72 -9.54
C ARG A 187 5.18 -9.22 -10.55
N VAL A 188 4.73 -7.97 -10.44
CA VAL A 188 3.84 -7.33 -11.42
C VAL A 188 4.51 -7.16 -12.78
N ARG A 189 5.84 -7.01 -12.80
CA ARG A 189 6.66 -6.75 -13.99
C ARG A 189 7.17 -8.00 -14.70
N ARG A 190 6.99 -9.19 -14.14
CA ARG A 190 7.53 -10.44 -14.72
C ARG A 190 6.47 -11.52 -14.90
N PRO A 191 6.62 -12.42 -15.90
CA PRO A 191 5.70 -13.53 -16.08
C PRO A 191 5.62 -14.44 -14.84
N GLY A 192 4.43 -15.01 -14.57
CA GLY A 192 4.19 -15.86 -13.40
C GLY A 192 5.10 -17.09 -13.32
N PHE A 193 5.47 -17.69 -14.45
CA PHE A 193 6.40 -18.83 -14.48
C PHE A 193 7.81 -18.44 -14.02
N VAL A 194 8.27 -17.23 -14.33
CA VAL A 194 9.56 -16.71 -13.84
C VAL A 194 9.51 -16.57 -12.33
N THR A 195 8.42 -15.97 -11.79
CA THR A 195 8.21 -15.89 -10.34
C THR A 195 8.23 -17.26 -9.68
N SER A 196 7.58 -18.27 -10.25
CA SER A 196 7.56 -19.63 -9.69
C SER A 196 8.96 -20.26 -9.55
N LEU A 197 9.86 -20.00 -10.49
CA LEU A 197 11.24 -20.50 -10.48
C LEU A 197 12.14 -19.79 -9.45
N MET A 198 11.79 -18.58 -9.00
CA MET A 198 12.61 -17.77 -8.09
C MET A 198 12.44 -18.18 -6.61
N ARG A 199 12.79 -19.44 -6.29
CA ARG A 199 12.61 -20.03 -4.94
C ARG A 199 13.12 -19.15 -3.80
N LYS A 200 14.33 -18.60 -3.91
CA LYS A 200 14.92 -17.73 -2.88
C LYS A 200 14.11 -16.45 -2.64
N LYS A 201 13.68 -15.76 -3.72
CA LYS A 201 12.85 -14.56 -3.62
C LYS A 201 11.47 -14.88 -3.04
N ASN A 202 10.88 -16.02 -3.43
CA ASN A 202 9.59 -16.46 -2.88
C ASN A 202 9.67 -16.78 -1.39
N ALA A 203 10.73 -17.47 -0.97
CA ALA A 203 10.96 -17.76 0.45
C ALA A 203 11.17 -16.49 1.28
N LYS A 204 11.97 -15.53 0.77
CA LYS A 204 12.13 -14.23 1.44
C LYS A 204 10.81 -13.45 1.50
N PHE A 205 10.06 -13.37 0.41
CA PHE A 205 8.76 -12.70 0.37
C PHE A 205 7.79 -13.26 1.42
N GLN A 206 7.74 -14.59 1.56
CA GLN A 206 6.90 -15.23 2.57
C GLN A 206 7.40 -14.92 3.98
N LYS A 207 8.71 -15.01 4.21
CA LYS A 207 9.32 -14.69 5.51
C LYS A 207 9.04 -13.24 5.93
N ASP A 208 9.16 -12.29 5.00
CA ASP A 208 8.87 -10.89 5.26
C ASP A 208 7.37 -10.69 5.61
N LEU A 209 6.47 -11.37 4.89
CA LEU A 209 5.03 -11.34 5.15
C LEU A 209 4.68 -11.91 6.52
N ASP A 210 5.24 -13.07 6.87
CA ASP A 210 4.99 -13.73 8.15
C ASP A 210 5.52 -12.89 9.32
N TYR A 211 6.70 -12.28 9.15
CA TYR A 211 7.27 -11.38 10.16
C TYR A 211 6.43 -10.11 10.36
N MET A 212 5.94 -9.49 9.29
CA MET A 212 5.01 -8.35 9.41
C MET A 212 3.74 -8.75 10.16
N PHE A 213 3.21 -9.95 9.89
CA PHE A 213 2.01 -10.45 10.57
C PHE A 213 2.27 -10.73 12.06
N GLU A 214 3.41 -11.33 12.39
CA GLU A 214 3.84 -11.56 13.79
C GLU A 214 3.90 -10.25 14.58
N ILE A 215 4.51 -9.20 14.02
CA ILE A 215 4.58 -7.88 14.66
C ILE A 215 3.18 -7.29 14.86
N SER A 216 2.31 -7.34 13.84
CA SER A 216 0.93 -6.84 13.93
C SER A 216 0.14 -7.56 15.02
N GLN A 217 0.24 -8.89 15.10
CA GLN A 217 -0.39 -9.68 16.17
C GLN A 217 0.19 -9.31 17.53
N GLY A 218 1.51 -9.11 17.63
CA GLY A 218 2.15 -8.65 18.86
C GLY A 218 1.61 -7.31 19.36
N LEU A 219 1.38 -6.35 18.45
CA LEU A 219 0.79 -5.04 18.79
C LEU A 219 -0.65 -5.17 19.30
N VAL A 220 -1.46 -5.96 18.62
CA VAL A 220 -2.85 -6.27 19.04
C VAL A 220 -2.87 -6.90 20.42
N GLN A 221 -2.05 -7.93 20.64
CA GLN A 221 -1.99 -8.64 21.92
C GLN A 221 -1.47 -7.75 23.05
N HIS A 222 -0.43 -6.95 22.78
CA HIS A 222 0.09 -5.98 23.74
C HIS A 222 -0.98 -4.98 24.16
N ARG A 223 -1.76 -4.44 23.21
CA ARG A 223 -2.86 -3.51 23.50
C ARG A 223 -3.97 -4.17 24.31
N LYS A 224 -4.31 -5.43 24.04
CA LYS A 224 -5.30 -6.19 24.84
C LYS A 224 -4.82 -6.41 26.28
N GLN A 225 -3.53 -6.64 26.47
CA GLN A 225 -2.92 -6.83 27.80
C GLN A 225 -2.67 -5.52 28.55
N THR A 226 -2.48 -4.42 27.83
CA THR A 226 -2.24 -3.08 28.37
C THR A 226 -3.27 -2.09 27.78
N PRO A 227 -4.53 -2.12 28.24
CA PRO A 227 -5.56 -1.23 27.74
C PRO A 227 -5.22 0.23 28.00
N THR A 228 -5.63 1.10 27.09
CA THR A 228 -5.47 2.55 27.17
C THR A 228 -6.79 3.22 26.82
N GLU A 229 -7.04 4.40 27.40
CA GLU A 229 -8.20 5.23 27.06
C GLU A 229 -7.99 6.02 25.76
N LYS A 230 -6.80 5.92 25.13
CA LYS A 230 -6.52 6.57 23.86
C LYS A 230 -7.45 6.07 22.76
N LYS A 231 -8.03 7.02 22.04
CA LYS A 231 -8.93 6.79 20.90
C LYS A 231 -8.15 6.80 19.58
N ASP A 232 -7.18 5.90 19.47
CA ASP A 232 -6.42 5.69 18.23
C ASP A 232 -7.10 4.67 17.30
N LEU A 233 -6.51 4.48 16.12
CA LEU A 233 -7.03 3.55 15.11
C LEU A 233 -7.08 2.11 15.63
N LEU A 234 -6.09 1.69 16.43
CA LEU A 234 -6.07 0.36 17.02
C LEU A 234 -7.20 0.17 18.03
N SER A 235 -7.51 1.18 18.85
CA SER A 235 -8.68 1.17 19.72
C SER A 235 -9.98 1.05 18.91
N ALA A 236 -10.08 1.74 17.78
CA ALA A 236 -11.21 1.59 16.86
C ALA A 236 -11.31 0.19 16.26
N MET A 237 -10.20 -0.44 15.88
CA MET A 237 -10.18 -1.83 15.40
C MET A 237 -10.60 -2.84 16.47
N LEU A 238 -10.23 -2.60 17.73
CA LEU A 238 -10.46 -3.54 18.84
C LEU A 238 -11.82 -3.43 19.51
N SER A 239 -12.41 -2.24 19.53
CA SER A 239 -13.64 -1.96 20.29
C SER A 239 -14.72 -1.28 19.45
N GLY A 240 -14.40 -0.94 18.19
CA GLY A 240 -15.37 -0.39 17.27
C GLY A 240 -16.39 -1.45 16.87
N LYS A 241 -17.65 -1.06 16.92
CA LYS A 241 -18.78 -1.87 16.47
C LYS A 241 -19.28 -1.35 15.14
N ASP A 242 -19.58 -2.29 14.25
CA ASP A 242 -20.19 -1.94 12.98
C ASP A 242 -21.63 -1.42 13.21
N PRO A 243 -21.96 -0.19 12.81
CA PRO A 243 -23.29 0.40 13.03
C PRO A 243 -24.43 -0.35 12.32
N LYS A 244 -24.13 -1.29 11.41
CA LYS A 244 -25.13 -2.09 10.70
C LYS A 244 -25.64 -3.27 11.52
N ASN A 245 -24.78 -3.93 12.30
CA ASN A 245 -25.05 -5.21 12.96
C ASN A 245 -24.50 -5.32 14.40
N GLU A 246 -23.79 -4.29 14.89
CA GLU A 246 -23.14 -4.24 16.21
C GLU A 246 -21.99 -5.25 16.40
N ASP A 247 -21.54 -5.92 15.33
CA ASP A 247 -20.43 -6.87 15.37
C ASP A 247 -19.08 -6.12 15.44
N GLU A 248 -18.14 -6.69 16.20
CA GLU A 248 -16.75 -6.23 16.28
C GLU A 248 -15.91 -6.85 15.15
N MET A 249 -14.77 -6.24 14.85
CA MET A 249 -13.82 -6.81 13.89
C MET A 249 -13.19 -8.08 14.47
N ARG A 250 -13.06 -9.11 13.64
CA ARG A 250 -12.40 -10.36 14.03
C ARG A 250 -10.88 -10.22 14.02
N ASP A 251 -10.22 -10.95 14.92
CA ASP A 251 -8.75 -10.98 15.03
C ASP A 251 -8.08 -11.87 13.94
N ASP A 252 -8.83 -12.82 13.36
CA ASP A 252 -8.33 -13.98 12.59
C ASP A 252 -8.38 -13.84 11.06
#